data_AF-A0A3A1XEV5-F1
#
_entry.id   AF-A0A3A1XEV5-F1
#
_cell.length_a   1.000
_cell.length_b   1.000
_cell.length_c   1.000
_cell.angle_alpha   90.00
_cell.angle_beta   90.00
_cell.angle_gamma   90.00
#
_symmetry.space_group_name_H-M   'P 1'
#
loop_
_entity.id
_entity.type
_entity.pdbx_description
1 polymer ?
#
loop_
_entity_poly.entity_id
_entity_poly.type
_entity_poly.pdbx_seq_one_letter_code
_entity_poly.pdbx_strand_id
1 'polypeptide(L)'
;SLLEPFNSDEKSKELQCKLKDTKTTVIFCAQNARHIRIPEQAPVRIIFPTGDAATDSMLGIPNDLLKTLSVEDYQTPGRCIMVIPGKANLLQILSFT
;
A
#
# COMPACT_ATOMS: atom_id res chain seq x y z
N SER A 1 14.54 -8.56 3.86
CA SER A 1 13.31 -7.85 4.33
C SER A 1 12.37 -8.86 4.99
N LEU A 2 11.46 -8.49 5.91
CA LEU A 2 10.48 -9.44 6.48
C LEU A 2 9.48 -9.99 5.44
N LEU A 3 9.29 -9.27 4.33
CA LEU A 3 8.40 -9.67 3.24
C LEU A 3 9.10 -10.54 2.19
N GLU A 4 10.40 -10.77 2.32
CA GLU A 4 11.20 -11.50 1.35
C GLU A 4 10.89 -13.01 1.40
N PRO A 5 10.50 -13.66 0.29
CA PRO A 5 9.91 -15.01 0.31
C PRO A 5 10.82 -16.11 0.86
N PHE A 6 12.15 -15.96 0.72
CA PHE A 6 13.14 -16.97 1.13
C PHE A 6 13.95 -16.54 2.35
N ASN A 7 13.54 -15.48 3.05
CA ASN A 7 14.21 -15.07 4.26
C ASN A 7 13.96 -16.11 5.37
N SER A 8 15.06 -16.66 5.90
CA SER A 8 15.06 -17.73 6.90
C SER A 8 14.75 -17.26 8.32
N ASP A 9 14.73 -15.95 8.54
CA ASP A 9 14.37 -15.30 9.80
C ASP A 9 12.99 -15.76 10.32
N GLU A 10 12.89 -15.99 11.62
CA GLU A 10 11.67 -16.51 12.25
C GLU A 10 10.49 -15.53 12.14
N LYS A 11 10.75 -14.21 12.27
CA LYS A 11 9.70 -13.19 12.14
C LYS A 11 9.20 -13.08 10.70
N SER A 12 10.09 -13.28 9.72
CA SER A 12 9.70 -13.36 8.31
C SER A 12 8.71 -14.51 8.08
N LYS A 13 9.03 -15.72 8.58
CA LYS A 13 8.14 -16.88 8.49
C LYS A 13 6.81 -16.64 9.21
N GLU A 14 6.85 -16.07 10.41
CA GLU A 14 5.64 -15.73 11.18
C GLU A 14 4.74 -14.75 10.42
N LEU A 15 5.30 -13.68 9.85
CA LEU A 15 4.56 -12.72 9.03
C LEU A 15 3.92 -13.40 7.81
N GLN A 16 4.66 -14.25 7.10
CA GLN A 16 4.13 -14.97 5.93
C GLN A 16 3.00 -15.94 6.30
N CYS A 17 3.07 -16.56 7.47
CA CYS A 17 1.96 -17.37 8.01
C CYS A 17 0.73 -16.50 8.32
N LYS A 18 0.92 -15.36 9.01
CA LYS A 18 -0.18 -14.43 9.35
C LYS A 18 -0.83 -13.83 8.11
N LEU A 19 -0.07 -13.51 7.06
CA LEU A 19 -0.60 -13.00 5.79
C LEU A 19 -1.48 -14.01 5.03
N LYS A 20 -1.38 -15.31 5.33
CA LYS A 20 -2.22 -16.37 4.74
C LYS A 20 -3.42 -16.72 5.62
N ASP A 21 -3.42 -16.30 6.88
CA ASP A 21 -4.50 -16.59 7.82
C ASP A 21 -5.66 -15.60 7.63
N THR A 22 -6.84 -16.12 7.34
CA THR A 22 -8.06 -15.32 7.13
C THR A 22 -8.65 -14.76 8.42
N LYS A 23 -8.20 -15.22 9.59
CA LYS A 23 -8.68 -14.77 10.90
C LYS A 23 -7.82 -13.67 11.52
N THR A 24 -6.62 -13.44 10.99
CA THR A 24 -5.68 -12.45 11.51
C THR A 24 -5.67 -11.22 10.61
N THR A 25 -5.94 -10.05 11.17
CA THR A 25 -5.74 -8.78 10.45
C THR A 25 -4.28 -8.37 10.59
N VAL A 26 -3.58 -8.23 9.45
CA VAL A 26 -2.19 -7.78 9.41
C VAL A 26 -2.15 -6.35 8.87
N ILE A 27 -1.58 -5.44 9.66
CA ILE A 27 -1.29 -4.07 9.24
C ILE A 27 0.22 -3.91 9.22
N PHE A 28 0.76 -3.44 8.10
CA PHE A 28 2.18 -3.19 7.97
C PHE A 28 2.41 -1.97 7.06
N CYS A 29 3.58 -1.36 7.20
CA CYS A 29 4.03 -0.27 6.35
C CYS A 29 5.25 -0.75 5.54
N ALA A 30 5.32 -0.36 4.28
CA ALA A 30 6.45 -0.64 3.41
C ALA A 30 6.76 0.58 2.54
N GLN A 31 8.04 0.84 2.30
CA GLN A 31 8.48 1.94 1.44
C GLN A 31 8.21 1.66 -0.06
N ASN A 32 8.10 0.38 -0.43
CA ASN A 32 7.77 -0.06 -1.77
C ASN A 32 7.03 -1.40 -1.71
N ALA A 33 6.39 -1.78 -2.81
CA ALA A 33 5.66 -3.05 -2.91
C ALA A 33 6.53 -4.24 -3.31
N ARG A 34 7.86 -4.14 -3.21
CA ARG A 34 8.74 -5.26 -3.55
C ARG A 34 8.42 -6.44 -2.64
N HIS A 35 8.19 -7.60 -3.26
CA HIS A 35 7.80 -8.85 -2.59
C HIS A 35 6.39 -8.88 -1.98
N ILE A 36 5.56 -7.86 -2.22
CA ILE A 36 4.13 -7.89 -1.88
C ILE A 36 3.35 -8.29 -3.12
N ARG A 37 2.53 -9.34 -3.02
CA ARG A 37 1.56 -9.66 -4.09
C ARG A 37 0.31 -8.80 -3.92
N ILE A 38 0.15 -7.84 -4.81
CA ILE A 38 -1.00 -6.93 -4.84
C ILE A 38 -1.93 -7.39 -5.97
N PRO A 39 -3.25 -7.53 -5.71
CA PRO A 39 -3.94 -7.18 -4.46
C PRO A 39 -4.01 -8.29 -3.41
N GLU A 40 -3.54 -9.51 -3.68
CA GLU A 40 -3.85 -10.71 -2.89
C GLU A 40 -3.43 -10.63 -1.41
N GLN A 41 -2.25 -10.09 -1.12
CA GLN A 41 -1.71 -10.00 0.24
C GLN A 41 -1.98 -8.65 0.92
N ALA A 42 -2.43 -7.66 0.16
CA ALA A 42 -2.71 -6.32 0.68
C ALA A 42 -3.92 -5.75 -0.06
N PRO A 43 -5.14 -6.31 0.08
CA PRO A 43 -6.30 -5.89 -0.71
C PRO A 43 -6.82 -4.49 -0.35
N VAL A 44 -6.58 -4.07 0.90
CA VAL A 44 -6.82 -2.71 1.40
C VAL A 44 -5.48 -2.00 1.57
N ARG A 45 -5.34 -0.80 1.00
CA ARG A 45 -4.06 -0.08 0.94
C ARG A 45 -4.27 1.40 1.18
N ILE A 46 -3.36 2.00 1.93
CA ILE A 46 -3.16 3.45 1.99
C ILE A 46 -1.87 3.73 1.23
N ILE A 47 -1.97 4.43 0.11
CA ILE A 47 -0.84 4.71 -0.78
C ILE A 47 -0.58 6.21 -0.73
N PHE A 48 0.62 6.60 -0.29
CA PHE A 48 1.09 7.97 -0.48
C PHE A 48 1.64 8.06 -1.91
N PRO A 49 0.98 8.80 -2.82
CA PRO A 49 1.33 8.77 -4.23
C PRO A 49 2.72 9.37 -4.44
N THR A 50 3.49 8.76 -5.34
CA THR A 50 4.89 9.08 -5.56
C THR A 50 5.11 10.14 -6.64
N GLY A 51 4.12 10.35 -7.52
CA GLY A 51 4.25 11.19 -8.70
C GLY A 51 4.85 10.45 -9.90
N ASP A 52 5.35 9.22 -9.70
CA ASP A 52 5.68 8.31 -10.80
C ASP A 52 4.47 7.46 -11.16
N ALA A 53 3.85 7.76 -12.30
CA ALA A 53 2.61 7.11 -12.75
C ALA A 53 2.75 5.58 -12.87
N ALA A 54 3.93 5.09 -13.25
CA ALA A 54 4.18 3.64 -13.37
C ALA A 54 4.15 2.97 -11.99
N THR A 55 4.87 3.53 -11.02
CA THR A 55 4.87 3.05 -9.63
C THR A 55 3.49 3.14 -9.01
N ASP A 56 2.81 4.28 -9.14
CA ASP A 56 1.51 4.50 -8.52
C ASP A 56 0.42 3.58 -9.11
N SER A 57 0.47 3.32 -10.43
CA SER A 57 -0.40 2.35 -11.10
C SER A 57 -0.12 0.91 -10.64
N MET A 58 1.16 0.53 -10.48
CA MET A 58 1.56 -0.79 -9.95
C MET A 58 1.07 -1.02 -8.51
N LEU A 59 0.98 0.03 -7.69
CA LEU A 59 0.40 -0.05 -6.34
C LEU A 59 -1.13 -0.19 -6.34
N GLY A 60 -1.75 -0.07 -7.52
CA GLY A 60 -3.17 -0.28 -7.75
C GLY A 60 -4.01 0.99 -7.69
N ILE A 61 -3.41 2.17 -7.91
CA ILE A 61 -4.17 3.41 -8.09
C ILE A 61 -4.79 3.40 -9.50
N PRO A 62 -6.12 3.59 -9.64
CA PRO A 62 -6.75 3.66 -10.95
C PRO A 62 -6.23 4.82 -11.79
N ASN A 63 -5.98 4.57 -13.08
CA ASN A 63 -5.43 5.58 -13.99
C ASN A 63 -6.27 6.86 -14.08
N ASP A 64 -7.61 6.74 -14.00
CA ASP A 64 -8.47 7.92 -14.05
C ASP A 64 -8.37 8.77 -12.80
N LEU A 65 -8.06 8.18 -11.63
CA LEU A 65 -7.75 8.93 -10.42
C LEU A 65 -6.36 9.57 -10.52
N LEU A 66 -5.35 8.86 -11.06
CA LEU A 66 -4.01 9.43 -11.28
C LEU A 66 -4.05 10.71 -12.12
N LYS A 67 -4.89 10.76 -13.16
CA LYS A 67 -5.05 11.94 -14.02
C LYS A 67 -5.63 13.15 -13.29
N THR A 68 -6.30 12.95 -12.16
CA THR A 68 -6.86 14.05 -11.35
C THR A 68 -5.88 14.60 -10.32
N LEU A 69 -4.77 13.91 -10.07
CA LEU A 69 -3.79 14.34 -9.08
C LEU A 69 -2.96 15.52 -9.60
N SER A 70 -2.77 16.49 -8.73
CA SER A 70 -1.95 17.67 -8.95
C SER A 70 -0.58 17.52 -8.29
N VAL A 71 0.33 18.46 -8.57
CA VAL A 71 1.65 18.52 -7.89
C VAL A 71 1.50 18.62 -6.36
N GLU A 72 0.49 19.36 -5.90
CA GLU A 72 0.19 19.53 -4.48
C GLU A 72 -0.19 18.21 -3.80
N ASP A 73 -0.85 17.30 -4.53
CA ASP A 73 -1.25 16.01 -3.97
C ASP A 73 -0.07 15.10 -3.62
N TYR A 74 1.05 15.24 -4.35
CA TYR A 74 2.27 14.48 -4.07
C TYR A 74 3.12 15.12 -2.96
N GLN A 75 2.92 16.42 -2.70
CA GLN A 75 3.75 17.18 -1.76
C GLN A 75 3.10 17.37 -0.40
N THR A 76 1.78 17.21 -0.30
CA THR A 76 1.04 17.41 0.95
C THR A 76 1.24 16.22 1.90
N PRO A 77 1.89 16.37 3.06
CA PRO A 77 2.02 15.28 4.02
C PRO A 77 0.64 14.78 4.47
N GLY A 78 0.47 13.46 4.54
CA GLY A 78 -0.82 12.85 4.87
C GLY A 78 -1.79 12.73 3.68
N ARG A 79 -1.52 13.37 2.53
CA ARG A 79 -2.30 13.15 1.31
C ARG A 79 -2.02 11.75 0.78
N CYS A 80 -3.06 10.97 0.62
CA CYS A 80 -2.94 9.58 0.23
C CYS A 80 -4.15 9.12 -0.59
N ILE A 81 -4.03 7.96 -1.20
CA ILE A 81 -5.11 7.27 -1.87
C ILE A 81 -5.41 6.01 -1.07
N MET A 82 -6.66 5.88 -0.61
CA MET A 82 -7.13 4.64 -0.02
C MET A 82 -7.75 3.78 -1.10
N VAL A 83 -7.18 2.59 -1.28
CA VAL A 83 -7.69 1.58 -2.20
C VAL A 83 -8.31 0.45 -1.39
N ILE A 84 -9.55 0.13 -1.73
CA ILE A 84 -10.31 -1.02 -1.23
C ILE A 84 -10.86 -1.79 -2.44
N PRO A 85 -11.31 -3.05 -2.30
CA PRO A 85 -11.88 -3.78 -3.42
C PRO A 85 -12.96 -2.98 -4.17
N GLY A 86 -12.69 -2.70 -5.45
CA GLY A 86 -13.60 -1.98 -6.34
C GLY A 86 -13.66 -0.45 -6.16
N LYS A 87 -12.91 0.17 -5.24
CA LYS A 87 -12.91 1.63 -5.05
C LYS A 87 -11.52 2.18 -4.71
N ALA A 88 -11.26 3.39 -5.15
CA ALA A 88 -10.11 4.19 -4.73
C ALA A 88 -10.54 5.63 -4.50
N ASN A 89 -10.08 6.26 -3.41
CA ASN A 89 -10.41 7.64 -3.09
C ASN A 89 -9.17 8.39 -2.61
N LEU A 90 -9.04 9.65 -3.05
CA LEU A 90 -8.07 10.60 -2.52
C LEU A 90 -8.54 11.04 -1.12
N LEU A 91 -7.66 10.94 -0.12
CA LEU A 91 -7.93 11.26 1.27
C LEU A 91 -6.80 12.11 1.87
N GLN A 92 -7.12 12.85 2.92
CA GLN A 92 -6.16 13.54 3.77
C GLN A 92 -6.15 12.88 5.15
N ILE A 93 -5.04 12.23 5.50
CA ILE A 93 -4.81 11.72 6.86
C ILE A 93 -4.31 12.89 7.72
N LEU A 94 -4.91 13.02 8.89
CA LEU A 94 -4.55 14.02 9.89
C LEU A 94 -3.89 13.32 11.08
N SER A 95 -2.84 13.93 11.60
CA SER A 95 -2.27 13.58 12.89
C SER A 95 -2.64 14.67 13.87
N PHE A 96 -3.35 14.32 14.92
CA PHE A 96 -3.55 15.20 16.07
C PHE A 96 -2.49 14.80 17.10
N THR A 97 -1.64 15.75 17.45
CA THR A 97 -0.58 15.56 18.45
C THR A 97 -1.00 16.27 19.72
#